data_AF-A0A0M9GUE2-F1
#
_entry.id   AF-A0A0M9GUE2-F1
#
_cell.length_a   1.000
_cell.length_b   1.000
_cell.length_c   1.000
_cell.angle_alpha   90.00
_cell.angle_beta   90.00
_cell.angle_gamma   90.00
#
_symmetry.space_group_name_H-M   'P 1'
#
loop_
_entity.id
_entity.type
_entity.pdbx_description
1 polymer ?
#
loop_
_entity_poly.entity_id
_entity_poly.type
_entity_poly.pdbx_seq_one_letter_code
_entity_poly.pdbx_strand_id
1 'polypeptide(L)'
;MATVVFFILFGITAPPISESTVQSEQRDSEEESELADNEPVEDEEAKAKQEAEEQAKKDAEEQARKDAEEQARKDAEEQARKDAEEAAKNAETMSQTQAVQMADDYLNYTAFSKSGLIAQLEFEGFSNADATYAADKLQVDWQAQAVKKAEDYLSYTPFSRSGLIAQLEFEGFSNADATYAVDHLQVDWQAQAVQMAQNYLDYTAFSRSGLIQQLEFEGFSNEDATYAVDEVGL
;
A
#
# COMPACT_ATOMS: atom_id res chain seq x y z
N MET A 1 -3.52 -58.10 -37.05
CA MET A 1 -2.06 -58.38 -37.02
C MET A 1 -1.66 -58.33 -35.56
N ALA A 2 -1.61 -59.44 -34.82
CA ALA A 2 -0.45 -60.36 -34.68
C ALA A 2 0.84 -59.55 -34.40
N THR A 3 1.63 -59.78 -33.34
CA THR A 3 2.15 -61.08 -32.89
C THR A 3 2.75 -60.97 -31.48
N VAL A 4 2.60 -62.05 -30.72
CA VAL A 4 3.23 -62.41 -29.45
C VAL A 4 4.70 -62.84 -29.69
N VAL A 5 5.44 -63.09 -28.59
CA VAL A 5 6.56 -64.06 -28.42
C VAL A 5 7.92 -63.39 -28.23
N PHE A 6 8.87 -63.85 -27.41
CA PHE A 6 8.99 -64.57 -26.12
C PHE A 6 10.53 -64.65 -25.88
N PHE A 7 10.90 -64.76 -24.60
CA PHE A 7 12.21 -65.06 -23.98
C PHE A 7 13.31 -65.78 -24.78
N ILE A 8 14.57 -65.65 -24.34
CA ILE A 8 15.40 -66.77 -23.83
C ILE A 8 16.55 -66.26 -22.95
N LEU A 9 16.67 -66.91 -21.78
CA LEU A 9 17.74 -66.95 -20.78
C LEU A 9 19.07 -67.50 -21.33
N PHE A 10 20.17 -67.28 -20.61
CA PHE A 10 21.13 -68.29 -20.09
C PHE A 10 22.27 -67.47 -19.45
N GLY A 11 22.76 -67.67 -18.22
CA GLY A 11 22.70 -68.78 -17.28
C GLY A 11 24.11 -68.97 -16.69
N ILE A 12 24.19 -69.82 -15.64
CA ILE A 12 25.38 -70.56 -15.16
C ILE A 12 26.21 -69.85 -14.08
N THR A 13 26.55 -70.39 -12.90
CA THR A 13 26.35 -71.66 -12.14
C THR A 13 26.90 -71.38 -10.71
N ALA A 14 26.24 -71.69 -9.58
CA ALA A 14 26.01 -73.02 -8.94
C ALA A 14 27.31 -73.69 -8.40
N PRO A 15 27.30 -74.67 -7.45
CA PRO A 15 26.38 -75.02 -6.33
C PRO A 15 27.14 -75.66 -5.10
N PRO A 16 26.74 -76.79 -4.45
CA PRO A 16 25.69 -77.09 -3.44
C PRO A 16 26.27 -77.70 -2.10
N ILE A 17 25.51 -78.17 -1.07
CA ILE A 17 24.85 -79.50 -0.84
C ILE A 17 24.23 -79.45 0.60
N SER A 18 22.91 -79.69 0.86
CA SER A 18 22.16 -80.95 1.20
C SER A 18 22.51 -81.56 2.58
N GLU A 19 21.66 -82.12 3.47
CA GLU A 19 20.33 -82.79 3.51
C GLU A 19 19.69 -82.59 4.92
N SER A 20 18.35 -82.54 5.14
CA SER A 20 17.38 -83.63 5.50
C SER A 20 17.81 -84.52 6.71
N THR A 21 17.04 -84.94 7.73
CA THR A 21 15.62 -85.34 7.87
C THR A 21 15.32 -85.62 9.38
N VAL A 22 14.14 -85.23 9.89
CA VAL A 22 13.18 -85.94 10.79
C VAL A 22 13.63 -86.66 12.11
N GLN A 23 13.07 -86.18 13.24
CA GLN A 23 12.36 -86.86 14.37
C GLN A 23 12.91 -88.17 14.97
N SER A 24 13.19 -88.21 16.30
CA SER A 24 12.44 -89.00 17.31
C SER A 24 13.12 -89.03 18.71
N GLU A 25 12.25 -89.14 19.73
CA GLU A 25 12.38 -89.91 21.00
C GLU A 25 13.46 -89.64 22.07
N GLN A 26 12.97 -89.13 23.22
CA GLN A 26 12.99 -89.73 24.56
C GLN A 26 14.28 -90.34 25.20
N ARG A 27 14.52 -89.83 26.43
CA ARG A 27 14.82 -90.50 27.73
C ARG A 27 16.26 -90.59 28.28
N ASP A 28 16.35 -90.03 29.49
CA ASP A 28 16.91 -90.50 30.76
C ASP A 28 18.42 -90.59 31.03
N SER A 29 18.72 -90.09 32.24
CA SER A 29 19.79 -90.46 33.20
C SER A 29 21.23 -90.10 32.81
N GLU A 30 22.12 -89.67 33.69
CA GLU A 30 22.13 -89.41 35.14
C GLU A 30 23.49 -88.71 35.41
N GLU A 31 23.52 -87.84 36.44
CA GLU A 31 24.66 -87.57 37.36
C GLU A 31 26.02 -87.09 36.77
N GLU A 32 26.79 -86.17 37.36
CA GLU A 32 26.98 -85.83 38.77
C GLU A 32 27.85 -84.55 38.88
N SER A 33 27.70 -83.81 39.98
CA SER A 33 28.75 -83.04 40.68
C SER A 33 29.34 -81.79 39.96
N GLU A 34 29.46 -80.59 40.51
CA GLU A 34 29.53 -80.13 41.90
C GLU A 34 29.35 -78.59 41.90
N LEU A 35 28.82 -78.05 43.00
CA LEU A 35 28.55 -76.64 43.25
C LEU A 35 29.80 -75.83 43.62
N ALA A 36 29.74 -74.52 43.29
CA ALA A 36 30.43 -73.32 43.83
C ALA A 36 31.12 -72.57 42.68
N ASP A 37 30.71 -71.37 42.28
CA ASP A 37 30.57 -70.14 43.08
C ASP A 37 29.67 -69.18 42.29
N ASN A 38 28.61 -68.63 42.90
CA ASN A 38 27.71 -67.68 42.25
C ASN A 38 27.72 -66.36 43.03
N GLU A 39 28.40 -65.35 42.48
CA GLU A 39 28.09 -63.91 42.48
C GLU A 39 29.31 -63.15 41.92
N PRO A 40 29.19 -62.45 40.75
CA PRO A 40 28.80 -61.03 40.79
C PRO A 40 28.08 -60.55 39.50
N VAL A 41 27.01 -61.22 39.03
CA VAL A 41 26.42 -60.93 37.70
C VAL A 41 25.21 -59.98 37.75
N GLU A 42 24.48 -59.89 38.86
CA GLU A 42 23.25 -59.07 38.96
C GLU A 42 23.51 -57.54 39.06
N ASP A 43 24.68 -57.13 39.59
CA ASP A 43 25.00 -55.72 39.87
C ASP A 43 25.50 -54.95 38.61
N GLU A 44 26.19 -55.64 37.69
CA GLU A 44 26.58 -55.06 36.39
C GLU A 44 25.41 -54.92 35.43
N GLU A 45 24.47 -55.87 35.42
CA GLU A 45 23.31 -55.86 34.54
C GLU A 45 22.29 -54.77 34.96
N ALA A 46 22.11 -54.56 36.26
CA ALA A 46 21.30 -53.47 36.81
C ALA A 46 21.90 -52.08 36.50
N LYS A 47 23.23 -51.95 36.57
CA LYS A 47 23.96 -50.72 36.25
C LYS A 47 23.92 -50.41 34.75
N ALA A 48 24.11 -51.41 33.90
CA ALA A 48 23.98 -51.28 32.44
C ALA A 48 22.57 -50.85 32.01
N LYS A 49 21.53 -51.34 32.71
CA LYS A 49 20.14 -50.96 32.45
C LYS A 49 19.83 -49.51 32.87
N GLN A 50 20.36 -49.05 34.00
CA GLN A 50 20.22 -47.65 34.42
C GLN A 50 20.97 -46.68 33.48
N GLU A 51 22.18 -47.02 33.07
CA GLU A 51 22.96 -46.22 32.11
C GLU A 51 22.26 -46.13 30.74
N ALA A 52 21.65 -47.22 30.28
CA ALA A 52 20.85 -47.24 29.05
C ALA A 52 19.57 -46.39 29.16
N GLU A 53 18.89 -46.41 30.30
CA GLU A 53 17.68 -45.61 30.55
C GLU A 53 17.99 -44.11 30.70
N GLU A 54 19.11 -43.76 31.36
CA GLU A 54 19.60 -42.38 31.46
C GLU A 54 20.04 -41.84 30.10
N GLN A 55 20.71 -42.67 29.28
CA GLN A 55 21.07 -42.32 27.92
C GLN A 55 19.83 -42.11 27.05
N ALA A 56 18.85 -43.02 27.12
CA ALA A 56 17.58 -42.88 26.40
C ALA A 56 16.81 -41.61 26.81
N LYS A 57 16.84 -41.25 28.09
CA LYS A 57 16.24 -40.00 28.59
C LYS A 57 16.97 -38.76 28.08
N LYS A 58 18.30 -38.74 28.10
CA LYS A 58 19.11 -37.63 27.56
C LYS A 58 18.92 -37.47 26.06
N ASP A 59 18.86 -38.57 25.31
CA ASP A 59 18.62 -38.56 23.87
C ASP A 59 17.21 -38.05 23.54
N ALA A 60 16.20 -38.43 24.34
CA ALA A 60 14.84 -37.91 24.21
C ALA A 60 14.74 -36.41 24.52
N GLU A 61 15.46 -35.92 25.54
CA GLU A 61 15.49 -34.51 25.95
C GLU A 61 16.24 -33.64 24.92
N GLU A 62 17.35 -34.13 24.38
CA GLU A 62 18.12 -33.52 23.28
C GLU A 62 17.26 -33.43 22.00
N GLN A 63 16.50 -34.48 21.67
CA GLN A 63 15.61 -34.50 20.52
C GLN A 63 14.45 -33.52 20.70
N ALA A 64 13.81 -33.50 21.88
CA ALA A 64 12.74 -32.54 22.18
C ALA A 64 13.24 -31.09 22.13
N ARG A 65 14.48 -30.82 22.57
CA ARG A 65 15.10 -29.49 22.44
C ARG A 65 15.33 -29.12 20.98
N LYS A 66 15.86 -30.03 20.17
CA LYS A 66 16.09 -29.80 18.73
C LYS A 66 14.78 -29.56 17.98
N ASP A 67 13.74 -30.33 18.28
CA ASP A 67 12.43 -30.18 17.65
C ASP A 67 11.77 -28.85 18.07
N ALA A 68 11.89 -28.45 19.34
CA ALA A 68 11.40 -27.15 19.82
C ALA A 68 12.18 -25.97 19.19
N GLU A 69 13.49 -26.09 19.05
CA GLU A 69 14.34 -25.07 18.42
C GLU A 69 14.06 -24.95 16.91
N GLU A 70 13.90 -26.08 16.22
CA GLU A 70 13.50 -26.14 14.81
C GLU A 70 12.11 -25.53 14.60
N GLN A 71 11.16 -25.82 15.48
CA GLN A 71 9.81 -25.25 15.43
C GLN A 71 9.83 -23.73 15.69
N ALA A 72 10.55 -23.29 16.72
CA ALA A 72 10.71 -21.87 17.03
C ALA A 72 11.38 -21.11 15.87
N ARG A 73 12.37 -21.72 15.20
CA ARG A 73 13.00 -21.14 14.00
C ARG A 73 12.01 -21.00 12.85
N LYS A 74 11.20 -22.02 12.57
CA LYS A 74 10.18 -21.98 11.49
C LYS A 74 9.11 -20.94 11.76
N ASP A 75 8.63 -20.85 12.99
CA ASP A 75 7.62 -19.87 13.37
C ASP A 75 8.17 -18.43 13.29
N ALA A 76 9.42 -18.21 13.70
CA ALA A 76 10.10 -16.92 13.57
C ALA A 76 10.34 -16.53 12.10
N GLU A 77 10.74 -17.48 11.25
CA GLU A 77 10.93 -17.25 9.81
C GLU A 77 9.61 -16.91 9.11
N GLU A 78 8.52 -17.62 9.45
CA GLU A 78 7.21 -17.33 8.89
C GLU A 78 6.68 -15.97 9.35
N GLN A 79 6.88 -15.61 10.62
CA GLN A 79 6.49 -14.29 11.11
C GLN A 79 7.29 -13.19 10.40
N ALA A 80 8.62 -13.33 10.28
CA ALA A 80 9.46 -12.38 9.56
C ALA A 80 9.06 -12.23 8.08
N ARG A 81 8.65 -13.31 7.42
CA ARG A 81 8.13 -13.26 6.04
C ARG A 81 6.82 -12.46 5.96
N LYS A 82 5.89 -12.67 6.90
CA LYS A 82 4.61 -11.94 6.95
C LYS A 82 4.85 -10.45 7.17
N ASP A 83 5.72 -10.11 8.14
CA ASP A 83 6.06 -8.72 8.45
C ASP A 83 6.75 -8.04 7.25
N ALA A 84 7.64 -8.76 6.54
CA ALA A 84 8.31 -8.24 5.35
C ALA A 84 7.35 -8.05 4.16
N GLU A 85 6.39 -8.96 3.97
CA GLU A 85 5.36 -8.82 2.93
C GLU A 85 4.43 -7.63 3.22
N GLU A 86 4.04 -7.45 4.48
CA GLU A 86 3.23 -6.32 4.91
C GLU A 86 3.99 -4.99 4.79
N ALA A 87 5.26 -4.95 5.18
CA ALA A 87 6.13 -3.80 4.98
C ALA A 87 6.29 -3.46 3.49
N ALA A 88 6.42 -4.47 2.62
CA ALA A 88 6.52 -4.26 1.17
C ALA A 88 5.21 -3.75 0.55
N LYS A 89 4.04 -4.19 1.05
CA LYS A 89 2.73 -3.66 0.61
C LYS A 89 2.50 -2.21 1.04
N ASN A 90 3.02 -1.83 2.20
CA ASN A 90 2.91 -0.48 2.73
C ASN A 90 4.04 0.45 2.27
N ALA A 91 5.05 -0.08 1.57
CA ALA A 91 6.13 0.72 1.04
C ALA A 91 5.64 1.60 -0.10
N GLU A 92 5.97 2.89 -0.01
CA GLU A 92 5.68 3.86 -1.06
C GLU A 92 6.40 3.46 -2.36
N THR A 93 5.67 3.47 -3.48
CA THR A 93 6.26 3.15 -4.78
C THR A 93 7.09 4.31 -5.31
N MET A 94 8.02 4.05 -6.22
CA MET A 94 8.75 5.13 -6.89
C MET A 94 7.81 6.08 -7.65
N SER A 95 6.72 5.56 -8.24
CA SER A 95 5.71 6.40 -8.91
C SER A 95 5.05 7.36 -7.92
N GLN A 96 4.65 6.87 -6.75
CA GLN A 96 4.07 7.69 -5.69
C GLN A 96 5.03 8.77 -5.20
N THR A 97 6.30 8.43 -4.96
CA THR A 97 7.31 9.40 -4.52
C THR A 97 7.53 10.49 -5.57
N GLN A 98 7.58 10.14 -6.86
CA GLN A 98 7.70 11.11 -7.95
C GLN A 98 6.45 12.00 -8.06
N ALA A 99 5.25 11.42 -7.90
CA ALA A 99 4.00 12.18 -7.90
C ALA A 99 3.94 13.19 -6.75
N VAL A 100 4.35 12.79 -5.53
CA VAL A 100 4.43 13.68 -4.36
C VAL A 100 5.39 14.84 -4.62
N GLN A 101 6.57 14.54 -5.17
CA GLN A 101 7.56 15.59 -5.47
C GLN A 101 7.03 16.58 -6.51
N MET A 102 6.44 16.09 -7.59
CA MET A 102 5.88 16.95 -8.64
C MET A 102 4.69 17.77 -8.13
N ALA A 103 3.86 17.18 -7.26
CA ALA A 103 2.76 17.89 -6.62
C ALA A 103 3.25 19.07 -5.77
N ASP A 104 4.32 18.89 -5.00
CA ASP A 104 4.97 19.96 -4.23
C ASP A 104 5.52 21.06 -5.15
N ASP A 105 6.21 20.67 -6.23
CA ASP A 105 6.74 21.62 -7.23
C ASP A 105 5.62 22.47 -7.87
N TYR A 106 4.48 21.87 -8.20
CA TYR A 106 3.32 22.59 -8.76
C TYR A 106 2.73 23.58 -7.76
N LEU A 107 2.52 23.17 -6.51
CA LEU A 107 1.96 24.03 -5.47
C LEU A 107 2.89 25.21 -5.10
N ASN A 108 4.20 25.00 -5.25
CA ASN A 108 5.20 26.07 -5.13
C ASN A 108 5.11 27.07 -6.30
N TYR A 109 4.78 26.61 -7.51
CA TYR A 109 4.66 27.46 -8.70
C TYR A 109 3.34 28.22 -8.81
N THR A 110 2.20 27.54 -8.62
CA THR A 110 0.86 28.15 -8.72
C THR A 110 -0.13 27.48 -7.78
N ALA A 111 -1.24 28.15 -7.49
CA ALA A 111 -2.28 27.60 -6.66
C ALA A 111 -3.09 26.51 -7.39
N PHE A 112 -3.53 25.49 -6.65
CA PHE A 112 -4.43 24.46 -7.16
C PHE A 112 -5.52 24.12 -6.16
N SER A 113 -6.70 23.77 -6.67
CA SER A 113 -7.65 22.98 -5.91
C SER A 113 -7.11 21.55 -5.75
N LYS A 114 -7.58 20.80 -4.74
CA LYS A 114 -7.16 19.40 -4.57
C LYS A 114 -7.46 18.56 -5.81
N SER A 115 -8.66 18.70 -6.35
CA SER A 115 -9.10 17.99 -7.57
C SER A 115 -8.31 18.46 -8.80
N GLY A 116 -8.02 19.75 -8.91
CA GLY A 116 -7.21 20.33 -9.98
C GLY A 116 -5.76 19.82 -9.95
N LEU A 117 -5.15 19.70 -8.76
CA LEU A 117 -3.81 19.13 -8.61
C LEU A 117 -3.78 17.65 -9.05
N ILE A 118 -4.79 16.86 -8.64
CA ILE A 118 -4.92 15.47 -9.07
C ILE A 118 -5.04 15.39 -10.60
N ALA A 119 -5.92 16.19 -11.20
CA ALA A 119 -6.09 16.24 -12.65
C ALA A 119 -4.80 16.68 -13.38
N GLN A 120 -4.05 17.62 -12.81
CA GLN A 120 -2.75 18.02 -13.35
C GLN A 120 -1.78 16.84 -13.34
N LEU A 121 -1.64 16.11 -12.24
CA LEU A 121 -0.74 14.96 -12.16
C LEU A 121 -1.16 13.81 -13.09
N GLU A 122 -2.47 13.59 -13.29
CA GLU A 122 -2.96 12.66 -14.30
C GLU A 122 -2.57 13.08 -15.72
N PHE A 123 -2.62 14.38 -16.02
CA PHE A 123 -2.15 14.94 -17.29
C PHE A 123 -0.63 14.73 -17.47
N GLU A 124 0.15 14.83 -16.39
CA GLU A 124 1.59 14.50 -16.38
C GLU A 124 1.86 12.99 -16.53
N GLY A 125 0.82 12.15 -16.54
CA GLY A 125 0.89 10.73 -16.84
C GLY A 125 0.92 9.81 -15.62
N PHE A 126 0.72 10.34 -14.42
CA PHE A 126 0.54 9.51 -13.23
C PHE A 126 -0.82 8.79 -13.27
N SER A 127 -0.88 7.62 -12.62
CA SER A 127 -2.17 6.97 -12.41
C SER A 127 -3.03 7.81 -11.46
N ASN A 128 -4.36 7.75 -11.60
CA ASN A 128 -5.28 8.40 -10.66
C ASN A 128 -4.97 8.03 -9.19
N ALA A 129 -4.57 6.77 -8.94
CA ALA A 129 -4.19 6.30 -7.61
C ALA A 129 -2.93 6.99 -7.08
N ASP A 130 -1.89 7.15 -7.90
CA ASP A 130 -0.65 7.84 -7.49
C ASP A 130 -0.85 9.35 -7.35
N ALA A 131 -1.64 9.97 -8.23
CA ALA A 131 -2.01 11.38 -8.16
C ALA A 131 -2.82 11.70 -6.90
N THR A 132 -3.81 10.86 -6.58
CA THR A 132 -4.60 10.98 -5.36
C THR A 132 -3.72 10.76 -4.13
N TYR A 133 -2.86 9.73 -4.15
CA TYR A 133 -1.88 9.48 -3.09
C TYR A 133 -1.01 10.73 -2.84
N ALA A 134 -0.50 11.35 -3.90
CA ALA A 134 0.33 12.54 -3.78
C ALA A 134 -0.41 13.73 -3.14
N ALA A 135 -1.61 14.04 -3.63
CA ALA A 135 -2.43 15.12 -3.09
C ALA A 135 -2.88 14.86 -1.64
N ASP A 136 -3.05 13.60 -1.23
CA ASP A 136 -3.41 13.22 0.15
C ASP A 136 -2.21 13.19 1.10
N LYS A 137 -1.02 12.88 0.59
CA LYS A 137 0.22 12.79 1.37
C LYS A 137 0.71 14.17 1.81
N LEU A 138 0.51 15.18 0.97
CA LEU A 138 0.90 16.55 1.26
C LEU A 138 -0.06 17.20 2.28
N GLN A 139 0.50 17.89 3.27
CA GLN A 139 -0.28 18.66 4.24
C GLN A 139 -0.57 20.06 3.68
N VAL A 140 -1.48 20.12 2.72
CA VAL A 140 -1.84 21.37 2.04
C VAL A 140 -3.04 22.03 2.73
N ASP A 141 -2.92 23.33 2.99
CA ASP A 141 -4.07 24.17 3.35
C ASP A 141 -4.82 24.56 2.07
N TRP A 142 -5.88 23.83 1.75
CA TRP A 142 -6.68 24.03 0.54
C TRP A 142 -7.44 25.36 0.53
N GLN A 143 -7.80 25.89 1.71
CA GLN A 143 -8.41 27.21 1.81
C GLN A 143 -7.39 28.30 1.45
N ALA A 144 -6.16 28.17 1.93
CA ALA A 144 -5.07 29.09 1.56
C ALA A 144 -4.75 29.02 0.05
N GLN A 145 -4.82 27.83 -0.57
CA GLN A 145 -4.69 27.70 -2.03
C GLN A 145 -5.80 28.45 -2.78
N ALA A 146 -7.04 28.36 -2.30
CA ALA A 146 -8.17 29.09 -2.89
C ALA A 146 -7.99 30.61 -2.78
N VAL A 147 -7.51 31.11 -1.62
CA VAL A 147 -7.18 32.54 -1.42
C VAL A 147 -6.12 32.99 -2.42
N LYS A 148 -5.00 32.25 -2.51
CA LYS A 148 -3.91 32.58 -3.45
C LYS A 148 -4.40 32.60 -4.89
N LYS A 149 -5.24 31.64 -5.29
CA LYS A 149 -5.81 31.60 -6.64
C LYS A 149 -6.75 32.80 -6.90
N ALA A 150 -7.57 33.15 -5.92
CA ALA A 150 -8.47 34.30 -6.00
C ALA A 150 -7.70 35.63 -6.17
N GLU A 151 -6.60 35.81 -5.43
CA GLU A 151 -5.70 36.95 -5.58
C GLU A 151 -5.04 36.97 -6.96
N ASP A 152 -4.53 35.83 -7.42
CA ASP A 152 -3.97 35.69 -8.76
C ASP A 152 -4.97 36.14 -9.82
N TYR A 153 -6.24 35.69 -9.75
CA TYR A 153 -7.30 36.10 -10.67
C TYR A 153 -7.54 37.61 -10.69
N LEU A 154 -7.72 38.21 -9.51
CA LEU A 154 -7.98 39.64 -9.37
C LEU A 154 -6.79 40.51 -9.81
N SER A 155 -5.59 39.94 -9.90
CA SER A 155 -4.40 40.68 -10.36
C SER A 155 -4.39 40.98 -11.87
N TYR A 156 -5.15 40.22 -12.68
CA TYR A 156 -5.12 40.36 -14.14
C TYR A 156 -6.49 40.57 -14.79
N THR A 157 -7.60 40.20 -14.14
CA THR A 157 -8.97 40.39 -14.66
C THR A 157 -9.89 40.86 -13.54
N PRO A 158 -10.76 41.86 -13.76
CA PRO A 158 -11.75 42.23 -12.78
C PRO A 158 -12.82 41.15 -12.64
N PHE A 159 -13.31 40.92 -11.42
CA PHE A 159 -14.40 39.98 -11.15
C PHE A 159 -15.47 40.58 -10.25
N SER A 160 -16.70 40.14 -10.42
CA SER A 160 -17.72 40.25 -9.37
C SER A 160 -17.43 39.23 -8.27
N ARG A 161 -17.96 39.47 -7.06
CA ARG A 161 -17.82 38.51 -5.94
C ARG A 161 -18.33 37.11 -6.35
N SER A 162 -19.53 37.03 -6.92
CA SER A 162 -20.10 35.74 -7.34
C SER A 162 -19.38 35.14 -8.54
N GLY A 163 -18.90 35.98 -9.48
CA GLY A 163 -18.13 35.52 -10.64
C GLY A 163 -16.81 34.88 -10.22
N LEU A 164 -16.09 35.47 -9.26
CA LEU A 164 -14.84 34.91 -8.75
C LEU A 164 -15.08 33.58 -8.03
N ILE A 165 -16.14 33.47 -7.21
CA ILE A 165 -16.52 32.20 -6.57
C ILE A 165 -16.80 31.13 -7.62
N ALA A 166 -17.61 31.44 -8.63
CA ALA A 166 -17.95 30.51 -9.71
C ALA A 166 -16.71 30.08 -10.52
N GLN A 167 -15.76 30.99 -10.73
CA GLN A 167 -14.50 30.69 -11.41
C GLN A 167 -13.65 29.69 -10.62
N LEU A 168 -13.54 29.88 -9.30
CA LEU A 168 -12.82 28.95 -8.43
C LEU A 168 -13.51 27.57 -8.39
N GLU A 169 -14.84 27.53 -8.33
CA GLU A 169 -15.60 26.27 -8.40
C GLU A 169 -15.37 25.55 -9.73
N PHE A 170 -15.33 26.28 -10.84
CA PHE A 170 -15.01 25.72 -12.16
C PHE A 170 -13.59 25.11 -12.19
N GLU A 171 -12.63 25.71 -11.48
CA GLU A 171 -11.29 25.14 -11.27
C GLU A 171 -11.23 24.01 -10.22
N GLY A 172 -12.38 23.57 -9.72
CA GLY A 172 -12.50 22.40 -8.86
C GLY A 172 -12.31 22.68 -7.36
N PHE A 173 -12.24 23.95 -6.94
CA PHE A 173 -12.35 24.29 -5.52
C PHE A 173 -13.75 23.94 -5.01
N SER A 174 -13.85 23.53 -3.75
CA SER A 174 -15.17 23.34 -3.14
C SER A 174 -15.86 24.70 -2.99
N ASN A 175 -17.21 24.72 -3.04
CA ASN A 175 -17.97 25.95 -2.80
C ASN A 175 -17.59 26.62 -1.47
N ALA A 176 -17.29 25.80 -0.44
CA ALA A 176 -16.87 26.29 0.87
C ALA A 176 -15.51 26.99 0.81
N ASP A 177 -14.51 26.39 0.14
CA ASP A 177 -13.17 26.99 0.00
C ASP A 177 -13.19 28.23 -0.88
N ALA A 178 -13.94 28.19 -2.00
CA ALA A 178 -14.11 29.32 -2.90
C ALA A 178 -14.79 30.51 -2.20
N THR A 179 -15.88 30.25 -1.48
CA THR A 179 -16.59 31.29 -0.71
C THR A 179 -15.69 31.84 0.40
N TYR A 180 -15.03 30.96 1.15
CA TYR A 180 -14.08 31.35 2.18
C TYR A 180 -12.98 32.25 1.63
N ALA A 181 -12.38 31.87 0.49
CA ALA A 181 -11.31 32.61 -0.14
C ALA A 181 -11.75 34.04 -0.47
N VAL A 182 -12.85 34.17 -1.20
CA VAL A 182 -13.36 35.47 -1.64
C VAL A 182 -13.79 36.35 -0.47
N ASP A 183 -14.35 35.77 0.60
CA ASP A 183 -14.77 36.51 1.80
C ASP A 183 -13.60 36.96 2.69
N HIS A 184 -12.44 36.30 2.58
CA HIS A 184 -11.23 36.69 3.33
C HIS A 184 -10.39 37.75 2.62
N LEU A 185 -10.67 38.02 1.35
CA LEU A 185 -9.99 39.07 0.62
C LEU A 185 -10.57 40.45 0.94
N GLN A 186 -9.68 41.43 1.05
CA GLN A 186 -10.07 42.84 1.13
C GLN A 186 -10.17 43.42 -0.28
N VAL A 187 -11.33 43.23 -0.91
CA VAL A 187 -11.59 43.68 -2.28
C VAL A 187 -12.61 44.82 -2.26
N ASP A 188 -12.31 45.89 -3.00
CA ASP A 188 -13.27 46.92 -3.35
C ASP A 188 -14.08 46.46 -4.57
N TRP A 189 -15.26 45.88 -4.33
CA TRP A 189 -16.11 45.33 -5.39
C TRP A 189 -16.68 46.40 -6.32
N GLN A 190 -16.86 47.64 -5.85
CA GLN A 190 -17.25 48.75 -6.71
C GLN A 190 -16.11 49.11 -7.66
N ALA A 191 -14.86 49.16 -7.17
CA ALA A 191 -13.70 49.37 -8.02
C ALA A 191 -13.49 48.24 -9.05
N GLN A 192 -13.82 46.99 -8.70
CA GLN A 192 -13.82 45.88 -9.66
C GLN A 192 -14.88 46.08 -10.76
N ALA A 193 -16.09 46.53 -10.40
CA ALA A 193 -17.16 46.83 -11.36
C ALA A 193 -16.77 47.96 -12.32
N VAL A 194 -16.16 49.04 -11.82
CA VAL A 194 -15.65 50.16 -12.64
C VAL A 194 -14.61 49.68 -13.65
N GLN A 195 -13.65 48.85 -13.22
CA GLN A 195 -12.63 48.28 -14.11
C GLN A 195 -13.27 47.39 -15.18
N MET A 196 -14.25 46.55 -14.82
CA MET A 196 -14.97 45.74 -15.79
C MET A 196 -15.73 46.61 -16.81
N ALA A 197 -16.40 47.67 -16.34
CA ALA A 197 -17.11 48.61 -17.19
C ALA A 197 -16.17 49.27 -18.21
N GLN A 198 -14.99 49.72 -17.77
CA GLN A 198 -13.97 50.28 -18.64
C GLN A 198 -13.48 49.26 -19.68
N ASN A 199 -13.19 48.02 -19.27
CA ASN A 199 -12.76 46.96 -20.18
C ASN A 199 -13.79 46.71 -21.30
N TYR A 200 -15.09 46.72 -20.99
CA TYR A 200 -16.12 46.59 -22.02
C TYR A 200 -16.15 47.78 -22.98
N LEU A 201 -16.04 49.01 -22.44
CA LEU A 201 -16.06 50.23 -23.25
C LEU A 201 -14.82 50.38 -24.13
N ASP A 202 -13.68 49.83 -23.72
CA ASP A 202 -12.47 49.74 -24.54
C ASP A 202 -12.66 48.84 -25.77
N TYR A 203 -13.56 47.84 -25.68
CA TYR A 203 -13.84 46.91 -26.77
C TYR A 203 -15.03 47.32 -27.66
N THR A 204 -16.11 47.83 -27.06
CA THR A 204 -17.31 48.24 -27.81
C THR A 204 -18.12 49.30 -27.08
N ALA A 205 -18.88 50.09 -27.83
CA ALA A 205 -19.81 51.05 -27.26
C ALA A 205 -21.02 50.35 -26.60
N PHE A 206 -21.49 50.89 -25.49
CA PHE A 206 -22.71 50.49 -24.79
C PHE A 206 -23.63 51.70 -24.54
N SER A 207 -24.93 51.44 -24.43
CA SER A 207 -25.83 52.38 -23.75
C SER A 207 -25.72 52.19 -22.23
N ARG A 208 -26.07 53.22 -21.45
CA ARG A 208 -26.09 53.14 -19.97
C ARG A 208 -26.81 51.89 -19.46
N SER A 209 -28.05 51.67 -19.90
CA SER A 209 -28.84 50.50 -19.49
C SER A 209 -28.24 49.18 -19.98
N GLY A 210 -27.60 49.17 -21.15
CA GLY A 210 -26.96 47.97 -21.70
C GLY A 210 -25.72 47.57 -20.89
N LEU A 211 -24.89 48.52 -20.50
CA LEU A 211 -23.69 48.24 -19.70
C LEU A 211 -24.06 47.77 -18.29
N ILE A 212 -25.10 48.37 -17.67
CA ILE A 212 -25.62 47.89 -16.37
C ILE A 212 -26.05 46.42 -16.48
N GLN A 213 -26.84 46.07 -17.49
CA GLN A 213 -27.28 44.67 -17.70
C GLN A 213 -26.12 43.73 -17.95
N GLN A 214 -25.07 44.17 -18.65
CA GLN A 214 -23.88 43.36 -18.85
C GLN A 214 -23.15 43.10 -17.52
N LEU A 215 -22.94 44.13 -16.70
CA LEU A 215 -22.29 43.96 -15.40
C LEU A 215 -23.12 43.09 -14.43
N GLU A 216 -24.44 43.22 -14.45
CA GLU A 216 -25.33 42.31 -13.71
C GLU A 216 -25.22 40.87 -14.20
N PHE A 217 -25.06 40.65 -15.52
CA PHE A 217 -24.79 39.34 -16.10
C PHE A 217 -23.43 38.79 -15.65
N GLU A 218 -22.40 39.63 -15.55
CA GLU A 218 -21.10 39.28 -14.94
C GLU A 218 -21.19 39.02 -13.43
N GLY A 219 -22.37 39.21 -12.82
CA GLY A 219 -22.66 38.90 -11.42
C GLY A 219 -22.43 40.06 -10.44
N PHE A 220 -22.19 41.28 -10.92
CA PHE A 220 -22.18 42.45 -10.04
C PHE A 220 -23.58 42.74 -9.51
N SER A 221 -23.66 43.32 -8.30
CA SER A 221 -24.94 43.79 -7.78
C SER A 221 -25.45 44.96 -8.63
N ASN A 222 -26.76 45.18 -8.66
CA ASN A 222 -27.33 46.34 -9.38
C ASN A 222 -26.74 47.67 -8.89
N GLU A 223 -26.41 47.77 -7.60
CA GLU A 223 -25.79 48.94 -6.99
C GLU A 223 -24.37 49.15 -7.53
N ASP A 224 -23.51 48.12 -7.50
CA ASP A 224 -22.14 48.21 -8.01
C ASP A 224 -22.11 48.47 -9.52
N ALA A 225 -23.00 47.81 -10.27
CA ALA A 225 -23.13 48.00 -11.71
C ALA A 225 -23.57 49.43 -12.05
N THR A 226 -24.58 49.96 -11.35
CA THR A 226 -25.05 51.33 -11.57
C THR A 226 -23.96 52.34 -11.23
N TYR A 227 -23.29 52.16 -10.08
CA TYR A 227 -22.17 52.99 -9.67
C TYR A 227 -21.05 52.98 -10.72
N ALA A 228 -20.66 51.79 -11.19
CA ALA A 228 -19.61 51.65 -12.18
C ALA A 228 -19.92 52.36 -13.50
N VAL A 229 -21.16 52.26 -13.98
CA VAL A 229 -21.60 52.92 -15.21
C VAL A 229 -21.62 54.44 -15.07
N ASP A 230 -22.02 54.96 -13.91
CA ASP A 230 -21.98 56.39 -13.62
C ASP A 230 -20.52 56.91 -13.58
N GLU A 231 -19.61 56.16 -12.96
CA GLU A 231 -18.18 56.52 -12.86
C GLU A 231 -17.46 56.54 -14.22
N VAL A 232 -17.84 55.66 -15.16
CA VAL A 232 -17.31 55.68 -16.54
C VAL A 232 -18.03 56.69 -17.45
N GLY A 233 -18.98 57.47 -16.92
CA GLY A 233 -19.58 58.64 -17.58
C GLY A 233 -20.79 58.35 -18.48
N LEU A 234 -21.56 57.30 -18.21
CA LEU A 234 -22.76 56.91 -18.99
C LEU A 234 -24.09 57.10 -18.25
#